data_AF-A0A6G0X3D7-F1
#
_entry.id   AF-A0A6G0X3D7-F1
#
_cell.length_a   1.000
_cell.length_b   1.000
_cell.length_c   1.000
_cell.angle_alpha   90.00
_cell.angle_beta   90.00
_cell.angle_gamma   90.00
#
_symmetry.space_group_name_H-M   'P 1'
#
loop_
_entity.id
_entity.type
_entity.pdbx_description
1 polymer ?
#
loop_
_entity_poly.entity_id
_entity_poly.type
_entity_poly.pdbx_seq_one_letter_code
_entity_poly.pdbx_strand_id
1 'polypeptide(L)'
;MCLFTDASDAGWSIIVTQVLGFDADVPIQDQQHQMLVCQSGMFTGAQLNWSVIEKEAYPIARACDKLNYLLMRPDGFRMYCDHENLIQVFAPHAEWKTYQRQKLTRWAAIIGGYRYVIEHIKGIDNLWADLMSRWGQDRPAAVTTNRAKVRRGHGWSKKRKATSPQGQHRLRPLDDPEFVWSTIEEISQAQTKFLRSKPARADRRDGLWLVADRIWIPTEATSLIQRILIVAHCGSMGHRGEAALIQHV
;
A
#
# COMPACT_ATOMS: atom_id res chain seq x y z
N MET A 1 9.73 -5.08 18.49
CA MET A 1 9.34 -4.58 17.16
C MET A 1 8.25 -5.50 16.63
N CYS A 2 7.24 -4.92 16.00
CA CYS A 2 6.07 -5.64 15.52
C CYS A 2 5.92 -5.40 14.01
N LEU A 3 5.76 -6.48 13.25
CA LEU A 3 5.44 -6.48 11.83
C LEU A 3 4.00 -6.96 11.70
N PHE A 4 3.12 -6.14 11.13
CA PHE A 4 1.77 -6.52 10.75
C PHE A 4 1.69 -6.57 9.23
N THR A 5 1.11 -7.64 8.72
CA THR A 5 0.87 -7.80 7.29
C THR A 5 -0.57 -8.20 7.06
N ASP A 6 -1.08 -7.78 5.91
CA ASP A 6 -2.39 -8.20 5.43
C ASP A 6 -2.38 -8.24 3.90
N ALA A 7 -3.21 -9.09 3.32
CA ALA A 7 -3.50 -9.07 1.90
C ALA A 7 -5.00 -9.17 1.64
N SER A 8 -5.42 -8.48 0.58
CA SER A 8 -6.74 -8.61 -0.01
C SER A 8 -6.64 -9.32 -1.35
N ASP A 9 -7.77 -9.47 -2.04
CA ASP A 9 -7.78 -10.01 -3.39
C ASP A 9 -6.94 -9.19 -4.37
N ALA A 10 -6.79 -7.88 -4.13
CA ALA A 10 -6.16 -6.96 -5.06
C ALA A 10 -4.98 -6.17 -4.49
N GLY A 11 -4.77 -6.17 -3.17
CA GLY A 11 -3.72 -5.38 -2.53
C GLY A 11 -3.06 -6.09 -1.35
N TRP A 12 -1.99 -5.50 -0.85
CA TRP A 12 -1.20 -6.01 0.27
C TRP A 12 -0.68 -4.83 1.09
N SER A 13 -0.37 -5.08 2.35
CA SER A 13 0.17 -4.09 3.26
C SER A 13 1.23 -4.67 4.21
N ILE A 14 2.12 -3.78 4.65
CA ILE A 14 3.21 -4.01 5.59
C ILE A 14 3.23 -2.81 6.53
N ILE A 15 2.97 -3.05 7.82
CA ILE A 15 3.08 -2.06 8.87
C ILE A 15 4.16 -2.51 9.83
N VAL A 16 5.16 -1.66 10.09
CA VAL A 16 6.18 -1.92 11.10
C VAL A 16 6.05 -0.89 12.21
N THR A 17 5.97 -1.37 13.43
CA THR A 17 5.89 -0.53 14.63
C THR A 17 6.93 -0.96 15.68
N GLN A 18 7.22 -0.07 16.60
CA GLN A 18 7.92 -0.40 17.85
C GLN A 18 7.02 -0.12 19.05
N VAL A 19 7.25 -0.87 20.12
CA VAL A 19 6.60 -0.69 21.42
C VAL A 19 7.74 -0.64 22.43
N LEU A 20 7.95 0.51 23.07
CA LEU A 20 9.09 0.72 23.98
C LEU A 20 8.88 0.03 25.34
N GLY A 21 7.66 0.05 25.86
CA GLY A 21 7.25 -0.67 27.06
C GLY A 21 6.25 -1.76 26.71
N PHE A 22 6.71 -2.84 26.07
CA PHE A 22 5.84 -3.96 25.70
C PHE A 22 5.30 -4.63 26.96
N ASP A 23 3.98 -4.73 27.05
CA ASP A 23 3.29 -5.38 28.17
C ASP A 23 2.65 -6.68 27.68
N ALA A 24 3.05 -7.82 28.26
CA ALA A 24 2.55 -9.12 27.82
C ALA A 24 1.05 -9.35 28.15
N ASP A 25 0.50 -8.59 29.09
CA ASP A 25 -0.89 -8.71 29.53
C ASP A 25 -1.85 -7.84 28.69
N VAL A 26 -1.31 -6.96 27.84
CA VAL A 26 -2.08 -6.09 26.96
C VAL A 26 -2.19 -6.73 25.56
N PRO A 27 -3.40 -6.83 24.98
CA PRO A 27 -3.58 -7.32 23.61
C PRO A 27 -2.73 -6.54 22.62
N ILE A 28 -2.21 -7.20 21.58
CA ILE A 28 -1.26 -6.59 20.64
C ILE A 28 -1.83 -5.30 20.02
N GLN A 29 -3.11 -5.28 19.65
CA GLN A 29 -3.77 -4.12 19.04
C GLN A 29 -3.88 -2.91 19.96
N ASP A 30 -3.80 -3.11 21.28
CA ASP A 30 -3.95 -2.07 22.31
C ASP A 30 -2.58 -1.59 22.85
N GLN A 31 -1.48 -2.15 22.36
CA GLN A 31 -0.13 -1.71 22.72
C GLN A 31 0.12 -0.27 22.28
N GLN A 32 1.02 0.42 23.00
CA GLN A 32 1.47 1.77 22.63
C GLN A 32 2.46 1.72 21.46
N HIS A 33 1.92 1.50 20.27
CA HIS A 33 2.65 1.41 19.02
C HIS A 33 3.16 2.78 18.55
N GLN A 34 4.45 2.84 18.25
CA GLN A 34 5.05 3.91 17.47
C GLN A 34 5.29 3.41 16.05
N MET A 35 4.64 4.05 15.08
CA MET A 35 4.76 3.67 13.67
C MET A 35 6.14 4.02 13.13
N LEU A 36 6.77 3.04 12.46
CA LEU A 36 8.07 3.21 11.82
C LEU A 36 7.94 3.20 10.30
N VAL A 37 7.17 2.25 9.76
CA VAL A 37 6.99 2.08 8.32
C VAL A 37 5.54 1.72 8.03
N CYS A 38 5.00 2.33 6.98
CA CYS A 38 3.77 1.91 6.32
C CYS A 38 4.07 1.73 4.84
N GLN A 39 3.91 0.51 4.33
CA GLN A 39 4.02 0.20 2.91
C GLN A 39 2.79 -0.57 2.47
N SER A 40 2.27 -0.24 1.31
CA SER A 40 1.21 -1.01 0.67
C SER A 40 1.37 -0.99 -0.84
N GLY A 41 0.59 -1.82 -1.52
CA GLY A 41 0.54 -1.81 -2.97
C GLY A 41 -0.55 -2.69 -3.51
N MET A 42 -0.72 -2.63 -4.83
CA MET A 42 -1.67 -3.45 -5.57
C MET A 42 -0.95 -4.65 -6.19
N PHE A 43 -1.62 -5.79 -6.24
CA PHE A 43 -1.21 -6.91 -7.07
C PHE A 43 -1.45 -6.58 -8.54
N THR A 44 -0.51 -6.94 -9.41
CA THR A 44 -0.61 -6.69 -10.85
C THR A 44 -0.26 -7.93 -11.68
N GLY A 45 -0.79 -8.00 -12.90
CA GLY A 45 -0.49 -9.08 -13.85
C GLY A 45 -0.73 -10.48 -13.27
N ALA A 46 0.28 -11.34 -13.31
CA ALA A 46 0.20 -12.70 -12.79
C ALA A 46 -0.04 -12.78 -11.27
N GLN A 47 0.23 -11.71 -10.51
CA GLN A 47 0.05 -11.68 -9.06
C GLN A 47 -1.44 -11.75 -8.65
N LEU A 48 -2.33 -11.22 -9.49
CA LEU A 48 -3.78 -11.29 -9.25
C LEU A 48 -4.29 -12.74 -9.19
N ASN A 49 -3.61 -13.65 -9.90
CA ASN A 49 -3.96 -15.07 -9.97
C ASN A 49 -3.23 -15.93 -8.93
N TRP A 50 -2.44 -15.32 -8.04
CA TRP A 50 -1.84 -16.04 -6.93
C TRP A 50 -2.92 -16.60 -6.01
N SER A 51 -2.64 -17.76 -5.42
CA SER A 51 -3.52 -18.27 -4.36
C SER A 51 -3.54 -17.31 -3.18
N VAL A 52 -4.62 -17.38 -2.37
CA VAL A 52 -4.75 -16.61 -1.13
C VAL A 52 -3.48 -16.72 -0.28
N ILE A 53 -3.00 -17.96 -0.02
CA ILE A 53 -1.79 -18.17 0.77
C ILE A 53 -0.53 -17.51 0.19
N GLU A 54 -0.40 -17.42 -1.15
CA GLU A 54 0.71 -16.70 -1.78
C GLU A 54 0.55 -15.18 -1.70
N LYS A 55 -0.69 -14.67 -1.75
CA LYS A 55 -0.96 -13.24 -1.56
C LYS A 55 -0.66 -12.82 -0.13
N GLU A 56 -1.09 -13.59 0.85
CA GLU A 56 -0.83 -13.36 2.27
C GLU A 56 0.67 -13.48 2.63
N ALA A 57 1.38 -14.45 2.05
CA ALA A 57 2.81 -14.64 2.31
C ALA A 57 3.70 -13.57 1.66
N TYR A 58 3.24 -12.94 0.58
CA TYR A 58 4.01 -11.96 -0.16
C TYR A 58 4.44 -10.73 0.66
N PRO A 59 3.57 -10.01 1.39
CA PRO A 59 3.98 -8.85 2.19
C PRO A 59 5.01 -9.23 3.25
N ILE A 60 4.93 -10.43 3.84
CA ILE A 60 5.94 -10.93 4.79
C ILE A 60 7.30 -11.07 4.11
N ALA A 61 7.34 -11.79 2.99
CA ALA A 61 8.57 -12.01 2.23
C ALA A 61 9.19 -10.70 1.76
N ARG A 62 8.35 -9.76 1.31
CA ARG A 62 8.76 -8.43 0.88
C ARG A 62 9.30 -7.60 2.05
N ALA A 63 8.69 -7.66 3.22
CA ALA A 63 9.18 -6.99 4.43
C ALA A 63 10.58 -7.51 4.79
N CYS A 64 10.77 -8.83 4.80
CA CYS A 64 12.07 -9.45 5.07
C CYS A 64 13.12 -9.13 3.99
N ASP A 65 12.73 -8.92 2.74
CA ASP A 65 13.68 -8.52 1.68
C ASP A 65 14.03 -7.03 1.74
N LYS A 66 13.05 -6.14 1.98
CA LYS A 66 13.19 -4.69 1.84
C LYS A 66 13.45 -3.93 3.13
N LEU A 67 13.06 -4.49 4.26
CA LEU A 67 13.16 -3.85 5.58
C LEU A 67 14.15 -4.61 6.48
N ASN A 68 15.12 -5.29 5.88
CA ASN A 68 16.16 -6.04 6.59
C ASN A 68 16.92 -5.18 7.62
N TYR A 69 17.16 -3.89 7.31
CA TYR A 69 17.79 -2.91 8.19
C TYR A 69 16.98 -2.61 9.46
N LEU A 70 15.68 -2.92 9.49
CA LEU A 70 14.83 -2.86 10.67
C LEU A 70 14.65 -4.22 11.33
N LEU A 71 14.45 -5.27 10.52
CA LEU A 71 14.00 -6.59 10.99
C LEU A 71 15.15 -7.52 11.40
N MET A 72 16.37 -7.35 10.88
CA MET A 72 17.55 -8.11 11.33
C MET A 72 18.03 -7.55 12.68
N ARG A 73 17.46 -8.07 13.77
CA ARG A 73 17.77 -7.63 15.14
C ARG A 73 18.21 -8.81 16.02
N PRO A 74 19.11 -8.57 17.01
CA PRO A 74 19.51 -9.62 17.95
C PRO A 74 18.33 -10.28 18.67
N ASP A 75 17.35 -9.48 19.10
CA ASP A 75 16.15 -9.96 19.81
C ASP A 75 15.02 -10.38 18.87
N GLY A 76 15.20 -10.19 17.56
CA GLY A 76 14.19 -10.47 16.57
C GLY A 76 13.01 -9.51 16.57
N PHE A 77 11.89 -9.98 16.01
CA PHE A 77 10.63 -9.25 15.96
C PHE A 77 9.42 -10.18 16.08
N ARG A 78 8.25 -9.60 16.35
CA ARG A 78 6.96 -10.30 16.37
C ARG A 78 6.22 -10.01 15.07
N MET A 79 5.71 -11.04 14.42
CA MET A 79 5.00 -10.98 13.15
C MET A 79 3.55 -11.37 13.34
N TYR A 80 2.65 -10.55 12.82
CA TYR A 80 1.21 -10.69 12.96
C TYR A 80 0.55 -10.74 11.59
N CYS A 81 -0.24 -11.79 11.36
CA CYS A 81 -1.11 -11.94 10.20
C CYS A 81 -2.44 -12.58 10.62
N ASP A 82 -3.49 -12.36 9.84
CA ASP A 82 -4.82 -12.91 10.09
C ASP A 82 -5.06 -14.29 9.43
N HIS A 83 -4.07 -14.79 8.71
CA HIS A 83 -4.16 -16.08 8.03
C HIS A 83 -3.47 -17.20 8.83
N GLU A 84 -4.24 -17.97 9.60
CA GLU A 84 -3.74 -19.05 10.47
C GLU A 84 -2.84 -20.07 9.76
N ASN A 85 -3.11 -20.41 8.49
CA ASN A 85 -2.26 -21.39 7.79
C ASN A 85 -0.83 -20.86 7.56
N LEU A 86 -0.61 -19.54 7.55
CA LEU A 86 0.75 -18.99 7.43
C LEU A 86 1.59 -19.25 8.66
N ILE A 87 0.97 -19.41 9.83
CA ILE A 87 1.66 -19.78 11.07
C ILE A 87 2.28 -21.16 10.93
N GLN A 88 1.54 -22.10 10.36
CA GLN A 88 2.07 -23.45 10.10
C GLN A 88 3.16 -23.44 9.03
N VAL A 89 2.99 -22.62 7.99
CA VAL A 89 3.96 -22.50 6.89
C VAL A 89 5.27 -21.90 7.39
N PHE A 90 5.22 -20.82 8.18
CA PHE A 90 6.42 -20.11 8.63
C PHE A 90 6.80 -20.41 10.09
N ALA A 91 6.29 -21.48 10.68
CA ALA A 91 6.74 -21.93 11.99
C ALA A 91 8.21 -22.41 11.89
N PRO A 92 9.14 -21.89 12.72
CA PRO A 92 10.57 -22.24 12.65
C PRO A 92 10.88 -23.72 12.89
N HIS A 93 9.92 -24.48 13.44
CA HIS A 93 10.11 -25.86 13.89
C HIS A 93 9.23 -26.89 13.15
N ALA A 94 8.45 -26.46 12.15
CA ALA A 94 7.59 -27.37 11.40
C ALA A 94 8.34 -27.94 10.18
N GLU A 95 8.38 -29.27 10.07
CA GLU A 95 8.88 -29.94 8.86
C GLU A 95 7.93 -29.67 7.69
N TRP A 96 8.48 -29.09 6.62
CA TRP A 96 7.73 -28.72 5.43
C TRP A 96 7.28 -29.96 4.67
N LYS A 97 5.97 -30.13 4.48
CA LYS A 97 5.45 -31.12 3.53
C LYS A 97 5.75 -30.64 2.10
N THR A 98 6.67 -31.36 1.44
CA THR A 98 7.39 -31.11 0.17
C THR A 98 6.54 -30.80 -1.07
N TYR A 99 5.22 -30.55 -0.96
CA TYR A 99 4.33 -30.36 -2.12
C TYR A 99 3.83 -28.93 -2.33
N GLN A 100 4.29 -27.94 -1.55
CA GLN A 100 3.75 -26.57 -1.67
C GLN A 100 4.70 -25.63 -2.44
N ARG A 101 4.28 -25.32 -3.67
CA ARG A 101 4.62 -24.17 -4.55
C ARG A 101 6.01 -23.56 -4.32
N GLN A 102 6.91 -23.75 -5.30
CA GLN A 102 8.29 -23.22 -5.35
C GLN A 102 8.48 -21.78 -4.84
N LYS A 103 7.47 -20.90 -5.04
CA LYS A 103 7.49 -19.52 -4.56
C LYS A 103 7.49 -19.42 -3.02
N LEU A 104 6.66 -20.19 -2.34
CA LEU A 104 6.59 -20.22 -0.87
C LEU A 104 7.88 -20.75 -0.27
N THR A 105 8.48 -21.78 -0.88
CA THR A 105 9.79 -22.31 -0.46
C THR A 105 10.88 -21.25 -0.54
N ARG A 106 10.92 -20.48 -1.64
CA ARG A 106 11.88 -19.37 -1.78
C ARG A 106 11.66 -18.29 -0.71
N TRP A 107 10.41 -17.94 -0.43
CA TRP A 107 10.10 -16.96 0.61
C TRP A 107 10.42 -17.46 2.02
N ALA A 108 10.17 -18.73 2.30
CA ALA A 108 10.57 -19.38 3.53
C ALA A 108 12.07 -19.32 3.77
N ALA A 109 12.88 -19.51 2.71
CA ALA A 109 14.33 -19.37 2.82
C ALA A 109 14.76 -17.93 3.18
N ILE A 110 14.07 -16.90 2.65
CA ILE A 110 14.31 -15.50 3.00
C ILE A 110 13.93 -15.25 4.47
N ILE A 111 12.73 -15.70 4.86
CA ILE A 111 12.16 -15.47 6.20
C ILE A 111 12.95 -16.25 7.26
N GLY A 112 13.40 -17.46 6.96
CA GLY A 112 14.19 -18.31 7.85
C GLY A 112 15.56 -17.72 8.25
N GLY A 113 16.04 -16.68 7.54
CA GLY A 113 17.22 -15.92 7.95
C GLY A 113 16.99 -14.97 9.14
N TYR A 114 15.76 -14.86 9.63
CA TYR A 114 15.37 -13.93 10.69
C TYR A 114 15.03 -14.63 11.99
N ARG A 115 15.31 -13.96 13.12
CA ARG A 115 14.73 -14.31 14.42
C ARG A 115 13.36 -13.66 14.53
N TYR A 116 12.30 -14.46 14.56
CA TYR A 116 10.94 -13.95 14.72
C TYR A 116 10.04 -14.92 15.49
N VAL A 117 8.93 -14.37 15.99
CA VAL A 117 7.78 -15.14 16.46
C VAL A 117 6.61 -14.76 15.55
N ILE A 118 5.89 -15.74 15.01
CA ILE A 118 4.67 -15.50 14.23
C ILE A 118 3.45 -15.81 15.08
N GLU A 119 2.51 -14.86 15.15
CA GLU A 119 1.30 -14.94 15.96
C GLU A 119 0.09 -14.59 15.09
N HIS A 120 -1.03 -15.27 15.32
CA HIS A 120 -2.30 -14.92 14.69
C HIS A 120 -2.85 -13.65 15.34
N ILE A 121 -3.32 -12.70 14.53
CA ILE A 121 -4.19 -11.61 14.97
C ILE A 121 -5.52 -11.74 14.25
N LYS A 122 -6.65 -11.55 14.93
CA LYS A 122 -7.95 -11.59 14.25
C LYS A 122 -7.99 -10.45 13.22
N GLY A 123 -8.54 -10.70 12.03
CA GLY A 123 -8.64 -9.66 10.99
C GLY A 123 -9.34 -8.38 11.46
N ILE A 124 -10.34 -8.49 12.35
CA ILE A 124 -11.03 -7.33 12.95
C ILE A 124 -10.11 -6.45 13.82
N ASP A 125 -9.04 -7.03 14.36
CA ASP A 125 -8.06 -6.36 15.22
C ASP A 125 -6.83 -5.90 14.41
N ASN A 126 -6.64 -6.40 13.18
CA ASN A 126 -5.54 -6.06 12.27
C ASN A 126 -5.78 -4.75 11.48
N LEU A 127 -6.34 -3.74 12.14
CA LEU A 127 -6.98 -2.59 11.50
C LEU A 127 -6.09 -1.82 10.52
N TRP A 128 -4.84 -1.50 10.89
CA TRP A 128 -3.97 -0.72 10.01
C TRP A 128 -3.56 -1.49 8.75
N ALA A 129 -3.27 -2.78 8.90
CA ALA A 129 -2.88 -3.60 7.78
C ALA A 129 -4.07 -3.86 6.85
N ASP A 130 -5.24 -4.21 7.40
CA ASP A 130 -6.48 -4.40 6.62
C ASP A 130 -6.90 -3.14 5.88
N LEU A 131 -6.86 -1.99 6.58
CA LEU A 131 -7.17 -0.70 5.99
C LEU A 131 -6.29 -0.44 4.76
N MET A 132 -4.97 -0.61 4.91
CA MET A 132 -4.00 -0.31 3.86
C MET A 132 -3.98 -1.32 2.72
N SER A 133 -4.37 -2.58 2.96
CA SER A 133 -4.44 -3.62 1.91
C SER A 133 -5.66 -3.45 1.01
N ARG A 134 -6.69 -2.76 1.49
CA ARG A 134 -7.97 -2.49 0.79
C ARG A 134 -8.15 -1.02 0.39
N TRP A 135 -7.28 -0.13 0.86
CA TRP A 135 -7.43 1.31 0.66
C TRP A 135 -7.51 1.67 -0.82
N GLY A 136 -8.53 2.45 -1.20
CA GLY A 136 -8.70 2.92 -2.59
C GLY A 136 -9.16 1.85 -3.58
N GLN A 137 -9.57 0.67 -3.12
CA GLN A 137 -10.20 -0.35 -3.95
C GLN A 137 -11.71 -0.11 -4.05
N ASP A 138 -12.28 -0.37 -5.22
CA ASP A 138 -13.73 -0.37 -5.39
C ASP A 138 -14.32 -1.46 -4.48
N ARG A 139 -15.27 -1.08 -3.63
CA ARG A 139 -15.97 -2.07 -2.80
C ARG A 139 -16.56 -3.11 -3.74
N PRO A 140 -16.25 -4.41 -3.57
CA PRO A 140 -16.95 -5.42 -4.34
C PRO A 140 -18.44 -5.29 -4.02
N ALA A 141 -19.28 -5.29 -5.06
CA ALA A 141 -20.72 -5.48 -4.88
C ALA A 141 -20.92 -6.70 -3.98
N ALA A 142 -21.78 -6.58 -2.96
CA ALA A 142 -21.98 -7.56 -1.90
C ALA A 142 -21.73 -9.00 -2.39
N VAL A 143 -20.70 -9.64 -1.83
CA VAL A 143 -20.25 -10.97 -2.24
C VAL A 143 -21.44 -11.92 -2.15
N THR A 144 -21.97 -12.33 -3.31
CA THR A 144 -22.90 -13.45 -3.36
C THR A 144 -22.05 -14.68 -3.08
N THR A 145 -22.13 -15.21 -1.85
CA THR A 145 -21.41 -16.43 -1.48
C THR A 145 -21.92 -17.57 -2.35
N ASN A 146 -21.22 -17.86 -3.44
CA ASN A 146 -21.46 -19.07 -4.21
C ASN A 146 -20.90 -20.24 -3.39
N ARG A 147 -21.76 -20.87 -2.58
CA ARG A 147 -21.46 -22.19 -2.01
C ARG A 147 -21.22 -23.16 -3.16
N ALA A 148 -19.95 -23.50 -3.40
CA ALA A 148 -19.60 -24.55 -4.34
C ALA A 148 -20.00 -25.92 -3.74
N LYS A 149 -21.11 -26.50 -4.21
CA LYS A 149 -21.37 -27.93 -4.05
C LYS A 149 -20.46 -28.67 -5.04
N VAL A 150 -19.50 -29.44 -4.54
CA VAL A 150 -18.69 -30.34 -5.37
C VAL A 150 -19.62 -31.40 -5.96
N ARG A 151 -19.94 -31.27 -7.25
CA ARG A 151 -20.53 -32.35 -8.06
C ARG A 151 -19.47 -32.85 -9.01
N ARG A 152 -19.09 -34.12 -8.86
CA ARG A 152 -18.29 -34.85 -9.86
C ARG A 152 -19.15 -35.00 -11.12
N GLY A 153 -18.74 -34.43 -12.25
CA GLY A 153 -19.44 -34.60 -13.51
C GLY A 153 -18.88 -33.68 -14.60
N HIS A 154 -18.45 -34.31 -15.70
CA HIS A 154 -17.89 -33.68 -16.91
C HIS A 154 -18.81 -32.64 -17.56
N GLY A 155 -18.22 -31.56 -18.09
CA GLY A 155 -18.87 -30.65 -19.03
C GLY A 155 -18.57 -29.18 -18.80
N TRP A 156 -17.44 -28.67 -19.33
CA TRP A 156 -17.13 -27.24 -19.33
C TRP A 156 -17.72 -26.58 -20.59
N SER A 157 -18.71 -25.71 -20.42
CA SER A 157 -19.10 -24.74 -21.45
C SER A 157 -18.71 -23.33 -20.99
N LYS A 158 -17.90 -22.64 -21.81
CA LYS A 158 -17.48 -21.25 -21.58
C LYS A 158 -18.57 -20.30 -22.08
N LYS A 159 -19.13 -19.47 -21.19
CA LYS A 159 -19.80 -18.22 -21.58
C LYS A 159 -18.89 -17.04 -21.25
N ARG A 160 -18.51 -16.30 -22.29
CA ARG A 160 -17.95 -14.94 -22.19
C ARG A 160 -19.09 -13.99 -21.82
N LYS A 161 -18.86 -13.09 -20.86
CA LYS A 161 -19.76 -11.96 -20.58
C LYS A 161 -19.07 -10.67 -20.99
N ALA A 162 -19.78 -9.88 -21.79
CA ALA A 162 -19.38 -8.58 -22.29
C ALA A 162 -19.34 -7.54 -21.18
N THR A 163 -18.34 -6.66 -21.22
CA THR A 163 -18.20 -5.46 -20.39
C THR A 163 -18.97 -4.31 -21.03
N SER A 164 -19.85 -3.66 -20.26
CA SER A 164 -20.46 -2.37 -20.59
C SER A 164 -19.73 -1.23 -19.85
N PRO A 165 -19.81 0.03 -20.36
CA PRO A 165 -18.83 1.07 -20.03
C PRO A 165 -19.07 1.73 -18.67
N GLN A 166 -17.95 2.15 -18.09
CA GLN A 166 -17.76 2.67 -16.74
C GLN A 166 -18.35 4.07 -16.51
N GLY A 167 -18.79 4.32 -15.28
CA GLY A 167 -18.85 5.67 -14.70
C GLY A 167 -17.48 6.07 -14.15
N GLN A 168 -17.04 7.29 -14.45
CA GLN A 168 -15.71 7.84 -14.12
C GLN A 168 -15.43 7.85 -12.61
N HIS A 169 -14.43 7.07 -12.19
CA HIS A 169 -13.85 7.15 -10.85
C HIS A 169 -12.71 8.17 -10.84
N ARG A 170 -12.97 9.32 -10.22
CA ARG A 170 -12.07 10.50 -10.03
C ARG A 170 -10.80 10.26 -9.19
N LEU A 171 -10.42 9.01 -8.93
CA LEU A 171 -9.38 8.67 -7.95
C LEU A 171 -8.06 8.21 -8.57
N ARG A 172 -7.98 8.14 -9.90
CA ARG A 172 -6.74 7.85 -10.63
C ARG A 172 -6.55 8.85 -11.77
N PRO A 173 -6.11 10.08 -11.47
CA PRO A 173 -5.99 11.10 -12.49
C PRO A 173 -5.06 10.69 -13.64
N LEU A 174 -4.02 9.89 -13.38
CA LEU A 174 -3.12 9.40 -14.44
C LEU A 174 -3.75 8.34 -15.38
N ASP A 175 -4.87 7.72 -14.98
CA ASP A 175 -5.64 6.79 -15.81
C ASP A 175 -6.74 7.51 -16.61
N ASP A 176 -6.93 8.81 -16.37
CA ASP A 176 -7.83 9.67 -17.13
C ASP A 176 -7.08 10.21 -18.37
N PRO A 177 -7.47 9.84 -19.60
CA PRO A 177 -6.82 10.35 -20.81
C PRO A 177 -6.99 11.86 -20.99
N GLU A 178 -7.90 12.51 -20.27
CA GLU A 178 -8.06 13.97 -20.22
C GLU A 178 -7.20 14.65 -19.14
N PHE A 179 -6.41 13.89 -18.37
CA PHE A 179 -5.55 14.46 -17.35
C PHE A 179 -4.36 15.19 -17.96
N VAL A 180 -4.34 16.50 -17.76
CA VAL A 180 -3.23 17.38 -18.14
C VAL A 180 -2.45 17.78 -16.88
N TRP A 181 -1.12 17.73 -16.94
CA TRP A 181 -0.25 18.24 -15.88
C TRP A 181 -0.56 19.72 -15.62
N SER A 182 -0.62 20.13 -14.35
CA SER A 182 -0.93 21.51 -13.99
C SER A 182 0.12 22.46 -14.57
N THR A 183 -0.29 23.35 -15.48
CA THR A 183 0.64 24.31 -16.10
C THR A 183 0.80 25.57 -15.25
N ILE A 184 1.85 26.34 -15.54
CA ILE A 184 2.11 27.62 -14.88
C ILE A 184 0.95 28.60 -15.12
N GLU A 185 0.32 28.56 -16.30
CA GLU A 185 -0.85 29.37 -16.62
C GLU A 185 -2.06 29.00 -15.75
N GLU A 186 -2.29 27.71 -15.50
CA GLU A 186 -3.40 27.24 -14.66
C GLU A 186 -3.24 27.72 -13.20
N ILE A 187 -1.99 27.72 -12.70
CA ILE A 187 -1.67 28.27 -11.38
C ILE A 187 -1.91 29.79 -11.36
N SER A 188 -1.46 30.53 -12.38
CA SER A 188 -1.67 31.98 -12.47
C SER A 188 -3.15 32.36 -12.54
N GLN A 189 -3.96 31.59 -13.27
CA GLN A 189 -5.41 31.76 -13.35
C GLN A 189 -6.09 31.50 -12.00
N ALA A 190 -5.68 30.45 -11.28
CA ALA A 190 -6.21 30.15 -9.95
C ALA A 190 -5.86 31.27 -8.95
N GLN A 191 -4.63 31.77 -8.96
CA GLN A 191 -4.21 32.91 -8.13
C GLN A 191 -5.00 34.19 -8.46
N THR A 192 -5.26 34.44 -9.74
CA THR A 192 -6.05 35.61 -10.18
C THR A 192 -7.50 35.48 -9.73
N LYS A 193 -8.08 34.28 -9.85
CA LYS A 193 -9.45 33.99 -9.44
C LYS A 193 -9.66 34.14 -7.93
N PHE A 194 -8.69 33.72 -7.12
CA PHE A 194 -8.74 33.77 -5.66
C PHE A 194 -7.85 34.88 -5.08
N LEU A 195 -7.65 35.98 -5.81
CA LEU A 195 -6.76 37.07 -5.37
C LEU A 195 -7.17 37.70 -4.03
N ARG A 196 -8.44 37.55 -3.63
CA ARG A 196 -8.94 38.02 -2.32
C ARG A 196 -8.33 37.28 -1.13
N SER A 197 -7.90 36.03 -1.30
CA SER A 197 -7.22 35.23 -0.26
C SER A 197 -5.69 35.34 -0.35
N LYS A 198 -5.18 36.27 -1.18
CA LYS A 198 -3.74 36.47 -1.37
C LYS A 198 -3.06 36.92 -0.07
N PRO A 199 -1.97 36.24 0.34
CA PRO A 199 -1.16 36.68 1.47
C PRO A 199 -0.63 38.11 1.28
N ALA A 200 -0.60 38.87 2.37
CA ALA A 200 -0.11 40.25 2.36
C ALA A 200 1.37 40.34 1.94
N ARG A 201 2.17 39.33 2.31
CA ARG A 201 3.60 39.19 1.99
C ARG A 201 3.87 38.51 0.65
N ALA A 202 2.88 38.46 -0.25
CA ALA A 202 3.05 37.84 -1.55
C ALA A 202 3.55 38.87 -2.56
N ASP A 203 4.66 38.55 -3.24
CA ASP A 203 5.26 39.34 -4.32
C ASP A 203 4.94 38.70 -5.67
N ARG A 204 4.89 39.51 -6.73
CA ARG A 204 4.62 39.02 -8.08
C ARG A 204 5.93 38.90 -8.87
N ARG A 205 6.24 37.71 -9.38
CA ARG A 205 7.37 37.45 -10.29
C ARG A 205 6.91 36.55 -11.44
N ASP A 206 7.30 36.89 -12.67
CA ASP A 206 6.96 36.15 -13.89
C ASP A 206 5.48 35.75 -14.03
N GLY A 207 4.58 36.66 -13.62
CA GLY A 207 3.13 36.44 -13.70
C GLY A 207 2.53 35.59 -12.58
N LEU A 208 3.33 35.09 -11.64
CA LEU A 208 2.90 34.33 -10.47
C LEU A 208 3.09 35.11 -9.17
N TRP A 209 2.28 34.78 -8.17
CA TRP A 209 2.42 35.26 -6.80
C TRP A 209 3.22 34.26 -5.96
N LEU A 210 4.23 34.74 -5.25
CA LEU A 210 5.11 33.93 -4.40
C LEU A 210 5.13 34.48 -2.97
N VAL A 211 5.32 33.60 -2.00
CA VAL A 211 5.54 33.94 -0.58
C VAL A 211 6.84 33.28 -0.15
N ALA A 212 7.83 34.07 0.29
CA ALA A 212 9.16 33.57 0.66
C ALA A 212 9.76 32.66 -0.42
N ASP A 213 9.77 33.14 -1.67
CA ASP A 213 10.27 32.46 -2.87
C ASP A 213 9.56 31.15 -3.24
N ARG A 214 8.40 30.84 -2.63
CA ARG A 214 7.56 29.69 -2.99
C ARG A 214 6.28 30.14 -3.68
N ILE A 215 5.87 29.43 -4.73
CA ILE A 215 4.61 29.70 -5.43
C ILE A 215 3.44 29.54 -4.44
N TRP A 216 2.64 30.59 -4.29
CA TRP A 216 1.46 30.55 -3.45
C TRP A 216 0.31 29.87 -4.19
N ILE A 217 -0.25 28.80 -3.63
CA ILE A 217 -1.47 28.17 -4.16
C ILE A 217 -2.65 28.57 -3.25
N PRO A 218 -3.72 29.17 -3.78
CA PRO A 218 -4.90 29.52 -2.97
C PRO A 218 -5.52 28.27 -2.35
N THR A 219 -5.84 28.32 -1.05
CA THR A 219 -6.43 27.19 -0.31
C THR A 219 -7.80 26.78 -0.84
N GLU A 220 -8.51 27.72 -1.48
CA GLU A 220 -9.81 27.51 -2.12
C GLU A 220 -9.71 26.72 -3.43
N ALA A 221 -8.52 26.64 -4.03
CA ALA A 221 -8.28 25.88 -5.25
C ALA A 221 -8.07 24.38 -4.96
N THR A 222 -9.04 23.76 -4.27
CA THR A 222 -8.94 22.38 -3.75
C THR A 222 -8.64 21.34 -4.83
N SER A 223 -9.21 21.50 -6.02
CA SER A 223 -8.94 20.62 -7.17
C SER A 223 -7.50 20.75 -7.69
N LEU A 224 -6.96 21.97 -7.73
CA LEU A 224 -5.57 22.23 -8.13
C LEU A 224 -4.60 21.69 -7.08
N ILE A 225 -4.89 21.90 -5.80
CA ILE A 225 -4.09 21.36 -4.68
C ILE A 225 -4.05 19.84 -4.74
N GLN A 226 -5.19 19.19 -4.93
CA GLN A 226 -5.27 17.73 -5.04
C GLN A 226 -4.43 17.21 -6.21
N ARG A 227 -4.48 17.88 -7.37
CA ARG A 227 -3.63 17.53 -8.52
C ARG A 227 -2.15 17.72 -8.23
N ILE A 228 -1.74 18.85 -7.65
CA ILE A 228 -0.34 19.11 -7.26
C ILE A 228 0.18 18.06 -6.27
N LEU A 229 -0.63 17.67 -5.28
CA LEU A 229 -0.26 16.65 -4.29
C LEU A 229 -0.11 15.27 -4.93
N ILE A 230 -1.01 14.91 -5.85
CA ILE A 230 -0.90 13.67 -6.61
C ILE A 230 0.36 13.68 -7.49
N VAL A 231 0.69 14.81 -8.11
CA VAL A 231 1.92 14.97 -8.90
C VAL A 231 3.18 14.85 -8.03
N ALA A 232 3.23 15.55 -6.89
CA ALA A 232 4.36 15.49 -5.97
C ALA A 232 4.59 14.07 -5.41
N HIS A 233 3.52 13.27 -5.32
CA HIS A 233 3.58 11.92 -4.79
C HIS A 233 3.75 10.83 -5.87
N CYS A 234 3.26 11.05 -7.09
CA CYS A 234 3.26 10.09 -8.20
C CYS A 234 4.25 10.41 -9.32
N GLY A 235 4.95 11.54 -9.29
CA GLY A 235 6.07 11.81 -10.19
C GLY A 235 7.19 10.77 -9.99
N SER A 236 7.89 10.41 -11.07
CA SER A 236 8.95 9.39 -11.15
C SER A 236 10.21 9.63 -10.28
N MET A 237 10.14 10.54 -9.31
CA MET A 237 11.24 11.07 -8.49
C MET A 237 10.95 11.02 -6.98
N GLY A 238 10.08 10.11 -6.52
CA GLY A 238 10.01 9.78 -5.10
C GLY A 238 11.34 9.19 -4.63
N HIS A 239 12.14 9.98 -3.89
CA HIS A 239 13.45 9.66 -3.30
C HIS A 239 14.67 9.58 -4.25
N ARG A 240 15.21 10.72 -4.70
CA ARG A 240 16.67 10.95 -4.77
C ARG A 240 16.98 12.42 -4.47
N GLY A 241 17.96 12.66 -3.61
CA GLY A 241 18.42 14.01 -3.29
C GLY A 241 18.95 14.77 -4.52
N GLU A 242 18.95 16.09 -4.39
CA GLU A 242 19.43 17.15 -5.30
C GLU A 242 20.62 16.78 -6.21
N ALA A 243 21.54 15.93 -5.73
CA ALA A 243 22.75 15.51 -6.45
C ALA A 243 22.50 14.66 -7.73
N ALA A 244 21.35 14.04 -7.92
CA ALA A 244 21.06 13.25 -9.13
C ALA A 244 20.58 14.10 -10.33
N LEU A 245 20.21 15.37 -10.10
CA LEU A 245 19.62 16.25 -11.10
C LEU A 245 20.67 16.99 -11.94
N ILE A 246 21.92 17.07 -11.46
CA ILE A 246 23.00 17.82 -12.13
C ILE A 246 23.70 17.00 -13.22
N GLN A 247 23.48 15.68 -13.32
CA GLN A 247 24.19 14.83 -14.30
C GLN A 247 23.49 14.64 -15.66
N HIS A 248 22.34 15.28 -15.90
CA HIS A 248 21.68 15.23 -17.22
C HIS A 248 21.17 16.61 -17.65
N VAL A 249 22.10 17.56 -17.76
CA VAL A 249 22.06 18.68 -18.70
C VAL A 249 23.29 18.54 -19.59
#